data_AF-A0A097GTX8-F1
#
_entry.id   AF-A0A097GTX8-F1
#
_cell.length_a   1.000
_cell.length_b   1.000
_cell.length_c   1.000
_cell.angle_alpha   90.00
_cell.angle_beta   90.00
_cell.angle_gamma   90.00
#
_symmetry.space_group_name_H-M   'P 1'
#
loop_
_entity.id
_entity.type
_entity.pdbx_description
1 polymer ?
#
loop_
_entity_poly.entity_id
_entity_poly.type
_entity_poly.pdbx_seq_one_letter_code
_entity_poly.pdbx_strand_id
1 'polypeptide(L)' 'GYYDAGDHVKFGFPMAFTATMLGWGLIDFESGHSSAGQLNYGRAALRWTTDYFIKCHTADREFYGQVG' A
#
# COMPACT_ATOMS: atom_id res chain seq x y z
N GLY A 1 -1.91 1.58 -6.77
CA GLY A 1 -0.43 1.55 -6.71
C GLY A 1 0.10 2.95 -6.85
N TYR A 2 1.19 3.28 -6.17
CA TYR A 2 1.75 4.63 -6.07
C TYR A 2 2.98 4.81 -6.96
N TYR A 3 3.26 6.05 -7.35
CA TYR A 3 4.62 6.44 -7.74
C TYR A 3 5.49 6.52 -6.50
N ASP A 4 6.78 6.18 -6.63
CA ASP A 4 7.63 5.92 -5.47
C ASP A 4 8.05 7.19 -4.73
N ALA A 5 8.58 8.17 -5.46
CA ALA A 5 9.09 9.40 -4.88
C ALA A 5 8.64 10.64 -5.69
N GLY A 6 9.60 11.41 -6.22
CA GLY A 6 9.35 12.53 -7.12
C GLY A 6 9.32 12.16 -8.60
N ASP A 7 9.44 10.87 -8.91
CA ASP A 7 9.41 10.29 -10.25
C ASP A 7 8.06 9.59 -10.51
N HIS A 8 7.99 8.82 -11.60
CA HIS A 8 6.80 8.08 -12.01
C HIS A 8 7.01 6.56 -12.05
N VAL A 9 8.14 6.06 -11.56
CA VAL A 9 8.36 4.61 -11.48
C VAL A 9 7.60 4.07 -10.29
N LYS A 10 7.03 2.89 -10.48
CA LYS A 10 6.30 2.14 -9.46
C LYS A 10 7.20 1.02 -8.97
N PHE A 11 8.09 1.32 -8.04
CA PHE A 11 8.97 0.33 -7.42
C PHE A 11 8.18 -0.52 -6.41
N GLY A 12 8.01 -1.81 -6.70
CA GLY A 12 7.17 -2.70 -5.88
C GLY A 12 7.72 -2.92 -4.48
N PHE A 13 9.05 -2.94 -4.31
CA PHE A 13 9.67 -3.20 -3.00
C PHE A 13 9.42 -2.09 -1.96
N PRO A 14 9.75 -0.80 -2.21
CA PRO A 14 9.41 0.28 -1.28
C PRO A 14 7.90 0.47 -1.12
N MET A 15 7.10 0.26 -2.17
CA MET A 15 5.63 0.32 -2.06
C MET A 15 5.08 -0.75 -1.11
N ALA A 16 5.62 -1.97 -1.14
CA ALA A 16 5.22 -3.07 -0.26
C ALA A 16 5.61 -2.79 1.19
N PHE A 17 6.79 -2.22 1.42
CA PHE A 17 7.21 -1.77 2.74
C PHE A 17 6.28 -0.68 3.30
N THR A 18 5.96 0.34 2.51
CA THR A 18 5.03 1.41 2.90
C THR A 18 3.65 0.86 3.26
N ALA A 19 3.09 -0.05 2.46
CA ALA A 19 1.81 -0.69 2.78
C ALA A 19 1.87 -1.48 4.10
N THR A 20 2.98 -2.20 4.34
CA THR A 20 3.19 -2.95 5.58
C THR A 20 3.21 -2.03 6.79
N MET A 21 3.99 -0.94 6.74
CA MET A 21 4.08 0.01 7.84
C MET A 21 2.77 0.75 8.10
N LEU A 22 2.05 1.14 7.05
CA LEU A 22 0.72 1.76 7.18
C LEU A 22 -0.27 0.78 7.82
N GLY A 23 -0.27 -0.48 7.38
CA GLY A 23 -1.14 -1.52 7.94
C GLY A 23 -0.86 -1.80 9.40
N TRP A 24 0.42 -1.93 9.76
CA TRP A 24 0.83 -2.10 11.15
C TRP A 24 0.39 -0.91 12.01
N GLY A 25 0.64 0.33 11.57
CA GLY A 25 0.22 1.53 12.30
C GLY A 25 -1.30 1.61 12.50
N LEU A 26 -2.09 1.18 11.52
CA LEU A 26 -3.55 1.14 11.64
C LEU A 26 -4.05 0.05 12.60
N ILE A 27 -3.32 -1.04 12.77
CA ILE A 27 -3.62 -2.09 13.75
C ILE A 27 -3.27 -1.61 15.17
N ASP A 28 -2.03 -1.17 15.39
CA ASP A 28 -1.53 -0.85 16.73
C ASP A 28 -2.17 0.42 17.30
N PHE A 29 -2.50 1.38 16.43
CA PHE A 29 -2.99 2.71 16.83
C PHE A 29 -4.38 3.02 16.25
N GLU A 30 -5.26 2.03 16.10
CA GLU A 30 -6.60 2.22 15.53
C GLU A 30 -7.38 3.35 16.20
N SER A 31 -7.36 3.42 17.54
CA SER A 31 -8.08 4.46 18.30
C SER A 31 -7.60 5.88 17.99
N GLY A 32 -6.28 6.07 17.81
CA GLY A 32 -5.69 7.35 17.40
C GLY A 32 -6.10 7.75 15.98
N HIS A 33 -6.11 6.80 15.05
CA HIS A 33 -6.57 7.06 13.69
C HIS A 33 -8.08 7.34 13.64
N SER A 34 -8.87 6.66 14.46
CA SER A 34 -10.32 6.88 14.56
C SER A 34 -10.64 8.25 15.15
N SER A 35 -9.98 8.65 16.24
CA SER A 35 -10.22 9.95 16.89
C SER A 35 -9.76 11.12 16.01
N ALA A 36 -8.75 10.92 15.18
CA ALA A 36 -8.31 11.89 14.17
C ALA A 36 -9.18 11.90 12.89
N GLY A 37 -10.18 11.02 12.78
CA GLY A 37 -11.01 10.86 11.58
C GLY A 37 -10.24 10.30 10.36
N GLN A 38 -9.07 9.71 10.57
CA GLN A 38 -8.16 9.22 9.51
C GLN A 38 -8.27 7.72 9.24
N LEU A 39 -8.96 6.96 10.09
CA LEU A 39 -9.02 5.49 9.97
C LEU A 39 -9.50 5.02 8.60
N ASN A 40 -10.58 5.62 8.07
CA ASN A 40 -11.12 5.24 6.76
C ASN A 40 -10.21 5.67 5.60
N TYR A 41 -9.51 6.79 5.71
CA TYR A 41 -8.52 7.22 4.72
C TYR A 41 -7.32 6.27 4.70
N GLY A 42 -6.81 5.85 5.86
CA GLY A 42 -5.76 4.84 5.96
C GLY A 42 -6.16 3.50 5.34
N ARG A 43 -7.37 3.02 5.64
CA ARG A 43 -7.93 1.80 5.01
C ARG A 43 -8.08 1.95 3.50
N ALA A 44 -8.49 3.12 3.01
CA ALA A 44 -8.58 3.39 1.57
C ALA A 44 -7.20 3.40 0.89
N ALA A 45 -6.17 3.96 1.53
CA ALA A 45 -4.80 3.95 1.03
C ALA A 45 -4.22 2.53 0.97
N LEU A 46 -4.47 1.70 1.99
CA LEU A 46 -4.12 0.27 1.93
C LEU A 46 -4.81 -0.42 0.77
N ARG A 47 -6.13 -0.23 0.61
CA ARG A 47 -6.91 -0.80 -0.50
C ARG A 47 -6.34 -0.39 -1.86
N TRP A 48 -5.93 0.87 -2.03
CA TRP A 48 -5.32 1.34 -3.28
C TRP A 48 -4.01 0.61 -3.63
N THR A 49 -3.20 0.29 -2.62
CA THR A 49 -1.95 -0.45 -2.80
C THR A 49 -2.20 -1.94 -3.00
N THR A 50 -3.07 -2.56 -2.21
CA THR A 50 -3.35 -3.99 -2.31
C THR A 50 -4.12 -4.34 -3.58
N ASP A 51 -5.07 -3.51 -4.03
CA ASP A 51 -5.74 -3.66 -5.34
C ASP A 51 -4.72 -3.66 -6.49
N TYR A 52 -3.62 -2.91 -6.35
CA TYR A 52 -2.52 -2.93 -7.31
C TYR A 52 -1.69 -4.21 -7.22
N PHE A 53 -1.34 -4.67 -6.02
CA PHE A 53 -0.60 -5.93 -5.86
C PHE A 53 -1.39 -7.15 -6.32
N ILE A 54 -2.72 -7.16 -6.15
CA ILE A 54 -3.60 -8.19 -6.72
C ILE A 54 -3.50 -8.19 -8.24
N LYS A 55 -3.44 -7.02 -8.90
CA LYS A 55 -3.23 -6.93 -10.35
C LYS A 55 -1.82 -7.35 -10.77
N CYS A 56 -0.82 -7.16 -9.93
CA CYS A 56 0.56 -7.57 -10.20
C CYS A 56 0.80 -9.07 -10.01
N HIS A 57 0.01 -9.75 -9.19
CA HIS A 57 0.06 -11.20 -8.99
C HIS A 57 -0.84 -11.90 -10.01
N THR A 58 -0.30 -12.16 -11.20
CA THR A 58 -1.06 -12.64 -12.36
C THR A 58 -1.22 -14.17 -12.40
N ALA A 59 -0.38 -14.90 -11.67
CA ALA A 59 -0.47 -16.35 -11.46
C ALA A 59 0.26 -16.73 -10.15
N ASP A 60 0.06 -17.94 -9.64
CA ASP A 60 0.59 -18.42 -8.35
C ASP A 60 2.06 -18.06 -8.08
N ARG A 61 2.91 -18.09 -9.10
CA ARG A 61 4.36 -17.81 -9.02
C ARG A 61 4.82 -16.69 -9.95
N GLU A 62 3.92 -15.81 -10.37
CA GLU A 62 4.22 -14.67 -11.24
C GLU A 62 3.83 -13.36 -10.58
N PHE A 63 4.77 -12.41 -10.49
CA PHE A 63 4.53 -11.12 -9.87
C PHE A 63 5.28 -9.99 -10.58
N TYR A 64 4.56 -8.94 -10.98
CA TYR A 64 5.13 -7.72 -11.53
C TYR A 64 5.71 -6.84 -10.42
N GLY A 65 7.04 -6.90 -10.24
CA GLY A 65 7.76 -6.16 -9.21
C GLY A 65 8.01 -4.67 -9.50
N GLN A 66 7.86 -4.22 -10.75
CA GLN A 66 8.12 -2.83 -11.14
C GLN A 66 7.35 -2.44 -12.42
N VAL A 67 6.95 -1.17 -12.51
CA VAL A 67 6.47 -0.53 -13.76
C VAL A 67 7.14 0.82 -13.89
N GLY A 68 7.82 1.09 -15.00
CA GLY A 68 8.55 2.34 -15.27
C GLY A 68 8.86 2.47 -16.75
#